data_AF-A0A2S6BQS1-F1
#
_entry.id   AF-A0A2S6BQS1-F1
#
_cell.length_a   1.000
_cell.length_b   1.000
_cell.length_c   1.000
_cell.angle_alpha   90.00
_cell.angle_beta   90.00
_cell.angle_gamma   90.00
#
_symmetry.space_group_name_H-M   'P 1'
#
loop_
_entity.id
_entity.type
_entity.pdbx_description
1 polymer ?
#
loop_
_entity_poly.entity_id
_entity_poly.type
_entity_poly.pdbx_seq_one_letter_code
_entity_poly.pdbx_strand_id
1 'polypeptide(L)'
;MGAFYETIPENIYAWILQQKMLWVATAPLSKSGHINVSPKGGEYFGLIDNKTFWYMDLSGSGCETISHLRENGRITVMFQAFEGSPRIVRLWGKGRILERESPAFNDFIENNSVEIIPATRSIIIVDVHQTLNQVFEKRKEKFDAGKEDESMDHYWAYKSQWSIDGLPGMQRGLDASAKYGVEPLVKMTGPYAPAAPFGPKSFKLGHYLNYQIAKAKTTQVPLLDVLILLFVALIAGFAIATYAPDLMQTCRANIARLLKV
;
A
#
# COMPACT_ATOMS: atom_id res chain seq x y z
N MET A 1 15.68 5.20 8.18
CA MET A 1 14.94 4.46 7.12
C MET A 1 13.79 3.73 7.81
N GLY A 2 12.63 3.58 7.16
CA GLY A 2 11.56 2.75 7.69
C GLY A 2 11.92 1.26 7.62
N ALA A 3 11.81 0.55 8.75
CA ALA A 3 12.01 -0.90 8.83
C ALA A 3 10.67 -1.57 9.21
N PHE A 4 10.34 -2.64 8.49
CA PHE A 4 9.13 -3.42 8.69
C PHE A 4 9.44 -4.69 9.50
N TYR A 5 8.54 -5.05 10.39
CA TYR A 5 8.64 -6.22 11.26
C TYR A 5 7.27 -6.90 11.34
N GLU A 6 7.23 -8.21 11.58
CA GLU A 6 5.98 -8.95 11.83
C GLU A 6 5.55 -8.93 13.30
N THR A 7 6.40 -8.36 14.16
CA THR A 7 6.19 -8.17 15.59
C THR A 7 6.41 -6.70 15.93
N ILE A 8 6.08 -6.33 17.17
CA ILE A 8 6.54 -5.11 17.82
C ILE A 8 7.95 -5.45 18.36
N PRO A 9 9.02 -4.79 17.88
CA PRO A 9 10.36 -5.05 18.39
C PRO A 9 10.53 -4.56 19.84
N GLU A 10 11.26 -5.31 20.68
CA GLU A 10 11.49 -4.94 22.09
C GLU A 10 12.13 -3.54 22.24
N ASN A 11 13.02 -3.17 21.32
CA ASN A 11 13.72 -1.89 21.35
C ASN A 11 12.81 -0.66 21.11
N ILE A 12 11.52 -0.86 20.80
CA ILE A 12 10.55 0.24 20.67
C ILE A 12 9.46 0.23 21.75
N TYR A 13 9.41 -0.76 22.64
CA TYR A 13 8.34 -0.87 23.65
C TYR A 13 8.31 0.31 24.59
N ALA A 14 9.45 0.56 25.26
CA ALA A 14 9.58 1.67 26.19
C ALA A 14 9.26 3.00 25.50
N TRP A 15 9.63 3.14 24.23
CA TRP A 15 9.32 4.34 23.46
C TRP A 15 7.81 4.47 23.18
N ILE A 16 7.10 3.40 22.81
CA ILE A 16 5.65 3.42 22.60
C ILE A 16 4.93 3.86 23.88
N LEU A 17 5.29 3.26 25.02
CA LEU A 17 4.63 3.51 26.31
C LEU A 17 4.86 4.95 26.84
N GLN A 18 5.87 5.65 26.33
CA GLN A 18 6.12 7.07 26.66
C GLN A 18 5.32 8.06 25.81
N GLN A 19 4.56 7.60 24.82
CA GLN A 19 3.85 8.52 23.93
C GLN A 19 2.61 9.12 24.59
N LYS A 20 2.37 10.40 24.32
CA LYS A 20 1.24 11.15 24.91
C LYS A 20 -0.08 10.90 24.18
N MET A 21 0.00 10.33 22.99
CA MET A 21 -1.12 10.16 22.07
C MET A 21 -0.81 9.08 21.03
N LEU A 22 -1.85 8.39 20.60
CA LEU A 22 -1.85 7.54 19.41
C LEU A 22 -2.91 8.00 18.42
N TRP A 23 -2.76 7.60 17.17
CA TRP A 23 -3.71 7.85 16.09
C TRP A 23 -4.27 6.53 15.60
N VAL A 24 -5.60 6.41 15.58
CA VAL A 24 -6.28 5.22 15.09
C VAL A 24 -6.86 5.50 13.72
N ALA A 25 -6.50 4.70 12.73
CA ALA A 25 -7.10 4.72 11.40
C ALA A 25 -7.87 3.42 11.13
N THR A 26 -9.10 3.55 10.65
CA THR A 26 -9.97 2.43 10.25
C THR A 26 -10.76 2.81 9.00
N ALA A 27 -11.26 1.82 8.26
CA ALA A 27 -12.08 2.07 7.08
C ALA A 27 -13.11 0.95 6.90
N PRO A 28 -14.32 1.27 6.43
CA PRO A 28 -15.32 0.27 6.08
C PRO A 28 -14.91 -0.45 4.78
N LEU A 29 -15.57 -1.55 4.45
CA LEU A 29 -15.37 -2.27 3.19
C LEU A 29 -16.03 -1.55 2.01
N SER A 30 -17.10 -0.80 2.28
CA SER A 30 -17.78 -0.02 1.24
C SER A 30 -16.86 1.02 0.62
N LYS A 31 -16.85 1.08 -0.71
CA LYS A 31 -16.13 2.10 -1.49
C LYS A 31 -16.68 3.52 -1.27
N SER A 32 -17.95 3.64 -0.85
CA SER A 32 -18.58 4.93 -0.54
C SER A 32 -18.51 5.30 0.94
N GLY A 33 -18.00 4.39 1.78
CA GLY A 33 -17.85 4.65 3.21
C GLY A 33 -16.63 5.54 3.49
N HIS A 34 -16.66 6.22 4.64
CA HIS A 34 -15.61 7.17 5.02
C HIS A 34 -14.46 6.47 5.72
N ILE A 35 -13.23 6.79 5.33
CA ILE A 35 -12.04 6.45 6.11
C ILE A 35 -12.05 7.30 7.38
N ASN A 36 -11.87 6.67 8.53
CA ASN A 36 -11.83 7.35 9.81
C ASN A 36 -10.38 7.48 10.32
N VAL A 37 -10.07 8.62 10.93
CA VAL A 37 -8.84 8.82 11.71
C VAL A 37 -9.19 9.54 13.01
N SER A 38 -8.73 9.00 14.14
CA SER A 38 -9.06 9.53 15.46
C SER A 38 -7.83 9.58 16.37
N PRO A 39 -7.40 10.75 16.86
CA PRO A 39 -6.41 10.83 17.92
C PRO A 39 -7.00 10.30 19.23
N LYS A 40 -6.19 9.59 20.01
CA LYS A 40 -6.50 9.11 21.36
C LYS A 40 -5.36 9.57 22.27
N GLY A 41 -5.63 10.57 23.10
CA GLY A 41 -4.65 11.15 24.01
C GLY A 41 -4.68 10.51 25.40
N GLY A 42 -3.60 10.66 26.14
CA GLY A 42 -3.42 10.14 27.50
C GLY A 42 -2.75 8.76 27.53
N GLU A 43 -2.50 8.27 28.74
CA GLU A 43 -1.77 7.02 29.02
C GLU A 43 -2.72 5.81 29.07
N TYR A 44 -3.68 5.75 28.14
CA TYR A 44 -4.73 4.73 28.14
C TYR A 44 -4.47 3.62 27.12
N PHE A 45 -3.24 3.12 27.07
CA PHE A 45 -2.84 2.07 26.15
C PHE A 45 -1.63 1.30 26.67
N GLY A 46 -1.44 0.09 26.15
CA GLY A 46 -0.34 -0.76 26.58
C GLY A 46 -0.06 -1.90 25.61
N LEU A 47 0.99 -2.65 25.93
CA LEU A 47 1.44 -3.83 25.20
C LEU A 47 1.20 -5.05 26.09
N ILE A 48 0.58 -6.10 25.55
CA ILE A 48 0.41 -7.39 26.24
C ILE A 48 1.64 -8.26 25.95
N ASP A 49 2.05 -8.31 24.68
CA ASP A 49 3.21 -9.05 24.21
C ASP A 49 3.78 -8.40 22.92
N ASN A 50 4.58 -9.16 22.16
CA ASN A 50 5.20 -8.69 20.91
C ASN A 50 4.30 -8.66 19.68
N LYS A 51 3.03 -9.03 19.81
CA LYS A 51 2.03 -9.00 18.76
C LYS A 51 0.69 -8.45 19.23
N THR A 52 0.52 -8.11 20.50
CA THR A 52 -0.76 -7.63 21.00
C THR A 52 -0.62 -6.31 21.71
N PHE A 53 -1.32 -5.32 21.16
CA PHE A 53 -1.43 -3.97 21.69
C PHE A 53 -2.87 -3.74 22.16
N TRP A 54 -3.09 -2.91 23.17
CA TRP A 54 -4.43 -2.51 23.58
C TRP A 54 -4.50 -1.01 23.81
N TYR A 55 -5.67 -0.43 23.60
CA TYR A 55 -5.98 0.92 24.05
C TYR A 55 -7.42 1.02 24.55
N MET A 56 -7.62 1.93 25.48
CA MET A 56 -8.93 2.28 26.01
C MET A 56 -9.63 3.21 25.03
N ASP A 57 -10.79 2.80 24.56
CA ASP A 57 -11.66 3.66 23.77
C ASP A 57 -12.60 4.39 24.73
N LEU A 58 -12.48 5.71 24.73
CA LEU A 58 -13.26 6.60 25.58
C LEU A 58 -14.50 7.11 24.84
N SER A 59 -15.52 7.47 25.59
CA SER A 59 -16.69 8.20 25.09
C SER A 59 -16.26 9.51 24.42
N GLY A 60 -16.81 9.77 23.24
CA GLY A 60 -16.43 10.88 22.37
C GLY A 60 -17.44 11.08 21.24
N SER A 61 -17.04 11.76 20.18
CA SER A 61 -17.95 12.25 19.13
C SER A 61 -18.61 11.18 18.25
N GLY A 62 -18.09 9.95 18.19
CA GLY A 62 -18.57 8.93 17.26
C GLY A 62 -18.06 7.52 17.58
N CYS A 63 -18.51 6.55 16.78
CA CYS A 63 -18.23 5.12 16.97
C CYS A 63 -17.65 4.45 15.71
N GLU A 64 -17.16 5.21 14.74
CA GLU A 64 -16.67 4.75 13.43
C GLU A 64 -15.66 3.62 13.58
N THR A 65 -14.68 3.78 14.48
CA THR A 65 -13.70 2.73 14.77
C THR A 65 -14.36 1.43 15.23
N ILE A 66 -15.30 1.49 16.17
CA ILE A 66 -16.04 0.30 16.63
C ILE A 66 -16.83 -0.32 15.46
N SER A 67 -17.54 0.49 14.68
CA SER A 67 -18.32 0.04 13.54
C SER A 67 -17.46 -0.65 12.47
N HIS A 68 -16.34 -0.05 12.09
CA HIS A 68 -15.41 -0.64 11.11
C HIS A 68 -14.75 -1.92 11.63
N LEU A 69 -14.42 -1.96 12.93
CA LEU A 69 -13.87 -3.16 13.56
C LEU A 69 -14.88 -4.31 13.59
N ARG A 70 -16.15 -4.03 13.91
CA ARG A 70 -17.23 -5.04 13.83
C ARG A 70 -17.42 -5.57 12.41
N GLU A 71 -17.30 -4.71 11.40
CA GLU A 71 -17.47 -5.12 10.00
C GLU A 71 -16.29 -5.96 9.49
N ASN A 72 -15.06 -5.47 9.68
CA ASN A 72 -13.90 -6.04 8.99
C ASN A 72 -12.62 -6.14 9.83
N GLY A 73 -12.64 -5.61 11.07
CA GLY A 73 -11.54 -5.70 12.02
C GLY A 73 -10.27 -4.94 11.63
N ARG A 74 -10.19 -4.27 10.47
CA ARG A 74 -8.94 -3.65 10.01
C ARG A 74 -8.66 -2.36 10.78
N ILE A 75 -7.44 -2.26 11.31
CA ILE A 75 -7.00 -1.10 12.08
C ILE A 75 -5.51 -0.84 11.85
N THR A 76 -5.15 0.44 11.81
CA THR A 76 -3.77 0.91 11.92
C THR A 76 -3.68 1.85 13.11
N VAL A 77 -2.72 1.61 14.00
CA VAL A 77 -2.38 2.50 15.10
C VAL A 77 -1.05 3.17 14.80
N MET A 78 -0.96 4.49 14.94
CA MET A 78 0.27 5.24 14.73
C MET A 78 0.68 6.00 15.98
N PHE A 79 1.96 5.93 16.28
CA PHE A 79 2.67 6.73 17.27
C PHE A 79 3.64 7.66 16.57
N GLN A 80 3.84 8.86 17.12
CA GLN A 80 4.81 9.82 16.64
C GLN A 80 5.54 10.48 17.80
N ALA A 81 6.83 10.74 17.63
CA ALA A 81 7.62 11.45 18.62
C ALA A 81 7.12 12.90 18.77
N PHE A 82 6.82 13.31 19.99
CA PHE A 82 6.60 14.71 20.35
C PHE A 82 7.88 15.40 20.83
N GLU A 83 8.88 14.61 21.21
CA GLU A 83 10.16 15.06 21.76
C GLU A 83 11.31 14.24 21.17
N GLY A 84 12.50 14.83 21.08
CA GLY A 84 13.68 14.18 20.53
C GLY A 84 13.64 14.00 19.01
N SER A 85 14.35 12.99 18.51
CA SER A 85 14.48 12.73 17.08
C SER A 85 13.15 12.33 16.44
N PRO A 86 12.82 12.84 15.23
CA PRO A 86 11.60 12.48 14.53
C PRO A 86 11.51 10.96 14.33
N ARG A 87 10.54 10.34 14.99
CA ARG A 87 10.24 8.91 14.93
C ARG A 87 8.75 8.70 14.74
N ILE A 88 8.40 7.76 13.86
CA ILE A 88 7.02 7.33 13.62
C ILE A 88 6.98 5.81 13.69
N VAL A 89 6.08 5.26 14.49
CA VAL A 89 5.77 3.82 14.54
C VAL A 89 4.34 3.61 14.07
N ARG A 90 4.14 2.66 13.16
CA ARG A 90 2.81 2.20 12.74
C ARG A 90 2.65 0.72 13.06
N LEU A 91 1.53 0.36 13.68
CA LEU A 91 1.11 -0.99 13.97
C LEU A 91 -0.12 -1.30 13.10
N TRP A 92 -0.02 -2.28 12.21
CA TRP A 92 -1.16 -2.82 11.46
C TRP A 92 -1.60 -4.12 12.09
N GLY A 93 -2.92 -4.26 12.24
CA GLY A 93 -3.47 -5.40 12.94
C GLY A 93 -4.95 -5.65 12.65
N LYS A 94 -5.48 -6.60 13.42
CA LYS A 94 -6.92 -6.84 13.54
C LYS A 94 -7.38 -6.42 14.93
N GLY A 95 -8.35 -5.53 14.97
CA GLY A 95 -8.93 -5.02 16.21
C GLY A 95 -10.10 -5.87 16.68
N ARG A 96 -10.16 -6.13 17.98
CA ARG A 96 -11.26 -6.76 18.70
C ARG A 96 -11.77 -5.80 19.77
N ILE A 97 -13.08 -5.75 19.94
CA ILE A 97 -13.73 -4.82 20.87
C ILE A 97 -14.16 -5.62 22.10
N LEU A 98 -13.73 -5.15 23.27
CA LEU A 98 -14.27 -5.56 24.56
C LEU A 98 -15.13 -4.42 25.06
N GLU A 99 -16.45 -4.56 24.98
CA GLU A 99 -17.37 -3.52 25.46
C GLU A 99 -17.41 -3.54 26.98
N ARG A 100 -17.49 -2.35 27.57
CA ARG A 100 -17.56 -2.18 29.02
C ARG A 100 -18.61 -3.09 29.63
N GLU A 101 -18.28 -3.66 30.79
CA GLU A 101 -19.15 -4.57 31.58
C GLU A 101 -19.45 -5.92 30.91
N SER A 102 -18.94 -6.20 29.71
CA SER A 102 -18.93 -7.56 29.18
C SER A 102 -17.99 -8.47 29.99
N PRO A 103 -18.23 -9.80 30.05
CA PRO A 103 -17.33 -10.72 30.75
C PRO A 103 -15.88 -10.59 30.30
N ALA A 104 -15.65 -10.58 28.98
CA ALA A 104 -14.30 -10.45 28.43
C ALA A 104 -13.61 -9.12 28.75
N PHE A 105 -14.36 -8.02 28.90
CA PHE A 105 -13.82 -6.75 29.38
C PHE A 105 -13.39 -6.84 30.84
N ASN A 106 -14.23 -7.39 31.71
CA ASN A 106 -13.93 -7.54 33.14
C ASN A 106 -12.71 -8.45 33.35
N ASP A 107 -12.67 -9.59 32.65
CA ASP A 107 -11.54 -10.52 32.66
C ASP A 107 -10.25 -9.83 32.20
N PHE A 108 -10.32 -8.99 31.16
CA PHE A 108 -9.16 -8.27 30.67
C PHE A 108 -8.62 -7.27 31.70
N ILE A 109 -9.50 -6.51 32.33
CA ILE A 109 -9.15 -5.53 33.34
C ILE A 109 -8.44 -6.19 34.52
N GLU A 110 -9.01 -7.30 35.03
CA GLU A 110 -8.44 -8.05 36.15
C GLU A 110 -7.07 -8.64 35.78
N ASN A 111 -6.98 -9.36 34.67
CA ASN A 111 -5.75 -10.05 34.27
C ASN A 111 -4.59 -9.10 33.94
N ASN A 112 -4.89 -7.89 33.47
CA ASN A 112 -3.86 -6.92 33.05
C ASN A 112 -3.71 -5.74 34.04
N SER A 113 -4.42 -5.77 35.17
CA SER A 113 -4.40 -4.70 36.19
C SER A 113 -4.64 -3.30 35.61
N VAL A 114 -5.60 -3.19 34.69
CA VAL A 114 -5.88 -1.92 33.98
C VAL A 114 -6.87 -1.09 34.78
N GLU A 115 -6.49 0.12 35.16
CA GLU A 115 -7.43 1.07 35.78
C GLU A 115 -8.36 1.68 34.73
N ILE A 116 -9.67 1.65 34.98
CA ILE A 116 -10.67 2.29 34.11
C ILE A 116 -11.08 3.66 34.64
N ILE A 117 -11.52 4.54 33.73
CA ILE A 117 -12.07 5.84 34.09
C ILE A 117 -13.57 5.90 33.74
N PRO A 118 -14.34 6.85 34.30
CA PRO A 118 -15.77 6.93 34.00
C PRO A 118 -16.10 7.00 32.51
N ALA A 119 -15.24 7.64 31.70
CA ALA A 119 -15.42 7.78 30.26
C ALA A 119 -15.08 6.52 29.44
N THR A 120 -14.55 5.44 30.05
CA THR A 120 -14.24 4.20 29.34
C THR A 120 -15.50 3.57 28.76
N ARG A 121 -15.55 3.37 27.44
CA ARG A 121 -16.65 2.63 26.77
C ARG A 121 -16.25 1.24 26.32
N SER A 122 -14.98 1.04 25.95
CA SER A 122 -14.48 -0.24 25.48
C SER A 122 -12.97 -0.32 25.64
N ILE A 123 -12.43 -1.53 25.62
CA ILE A 123 -11.01 -1.78 25.35
C ILE A 123 -10.93 -2.34 23.93
N ILE A 124 -10.05 -1.76 23.13
CA ILE A 124 -9.73 -2.28 21.80
C ILE A 124 -8.41 -3.01 21.89
N ILE A 125 -8.45 -4.32 21.62
CA ILE A 125 -7.25 -5.15 21.49
C ILE A 125 -6.90 -5.23 20.02
N VAL A 126 -5.63 -5.04 19.69
CA VAL A 126 -5.10 -5.09 18.33
C VAL A 126 -4.10 -6.22 18.24
N ASP A 127 -4.46 -7.25 17.48
CA ASP A 127 -3.56 -8.34 17.11
C ASP A 127 -2.72 -7.86 15.90
N VAL A 128 -1.49 -7.43 16.19
CA VAL A 128 -0.53 -6.83 15.25
C VAL A 128 0.11 -7.91 14.39
N HIS A 129 0.00 -7.74 13.08
CA HIS A 129 0.69 -8.58 12.09
C HIS A 129 1.84 -7.84 11.40
N GLN A 130 1.93 -6.52 11.55
CA GLN A 130 3.02 -5.75 10.98
C GLN A 130 3.29 -4.46 11.76
N THR A 131 4.57 -4.15 11.93
CA THR A 131 5.08 -2.90 12.51
C THR A 131 5.98 -2.19 11.51
N LEU A 132 5.87 -0.87 11.40
CA LEU A 132 6.83 -0.04 10.65
C LEU A 132 7.40 1.02 11.58
N ASN A 133 8.69 0.92 11.84
CA ASN A 133 9.44 1.90 12.61
C ASN A 133 10.24 2.79 11.67
N GLN A 134 9.98 4.10 11.66
CA GLN A 134 10.67 5.08 10.84
C GLN A 134 11.45 6.07 11.69
N VAL A 135 12.76 6.14 11.42
CA VAL A 135 13.67 7.15 11.99
C VAL A 135 14.30 7.95 10.85
N PHE A 136 14.28 9.28 10.95
CA PHE A 136 14.59 10.20 9.86
C PHE A 136 16.02 10.81 9.85
N GLU A 137 16.86 10.54 10.85
CA GLU A 137 18.17 11.23 11.04
C GLU A 137 19.14 11.17 9.84
N LYS A 138 19.45 9.97 9.30
CA LYS A 138 20.66 9.74 8.47
C LYS A 138 20.56 10.05 6.96
N ARG A 139 19.48 10.67 6.46
CA ARG A 139 19.21 10.71 5.00
C ARG A 139 19.35 12.07 4.33
N LYS A 140 19.18 13.17 5.06
CA LYS A 140 19.36 14.51 4.51
C LYS A 140 20.79 14.71 3.99
N GLU A 141 21.76 14.32 4.82
CA GLU A 141 23.20 14.44 4.53
C GLU A 141 23.65 13.66 3.27
N LYS A 142 23.05 12.50 2.99
CA LYS A 142 23.42 11.68 1.82
C LYS A 142 22.82 12.22 0.52
N PHE A 143 21.59 12.74 0.58
CA PHE A 143 20.93 13.35 -0.56
C PHE A 143 21.68 14.61 -1.06
N ASP A 144 22.20 15.41 -0.13
CA ASP A 144 22.95 16.62 -0.44
C ASP A 144 24.33 16.32 -1.08
N ALA A 145 24.79 15.07 -1.08
CA ALA A 145 26.06 14.63 -1.68
C ALA A 145 25.99 14.34 -3.20
N GLY A 146 24.82 14.48 -3.83
CA GLY A 146 24.70 14.66 -5.29
C GLY A 146 24.96 13.44 -6.18
N LYS A 147 24.88 12.20 -5.68
CA LYS A 147 25.07 11.01 -6.52
C LYS A 147 23.80 10.64 -7.30
N GLU A 148 23.94 10.26 -8.58
CA GLU A 148 22.82 10.00 -9.50
C GLU A 148 22.01 8.74 -9.14
N ASP A 149 22.67 7.69 -8.62
CA ASP A 149 22.04 6.51 -8.02
C ASP A 149 21.27 6.82 -6.72
N GLU A 150 21.58 7.96 -6.10
CA GLU A 150 20.85 8.54 -4.97
C GLU A 150 19.88 9.66 -5.39
N SER A 151 19.68 9.86 -6.71
CA SER A 151 18.69 10.79 -7.23
C SER A 151 17.28 10.45 -6.78
N MET A 152 16.42 11.47 -6.75
CA MET A 152 15.03 11.30 -6.33
C MET A 152 14.25 10.33 -7.24
N ASP A 153 14.62 10.24 -8.52
CA ASP A 153 14.01 9.29 -9.47
C ASP A 153 14.39 7.84 -9.16
N HIS A 154 15.67 7.57 -8.87
CA HIS A 154 16.10 6.25 -8.38
C HIS A 154 15.44 5.91 -7.04
N TYR A 155 15.32 6.90 -6.15
CA TYR A 155 14.67 6.73 -4.86
C TYR A 155 13.18 6.37 -5.00
N TRP A 156 12.44 7.12 -5.82
CA TRP A 156 11.01 6.86 -6.06
C TRP A 156 10.79 5.56 -6.82
N ALA A 157 11.66 5.23 -7.77
CA ALA A 157 11.67 3.92 -8.40
C ALA A 157 11.85 2.83 -7.33
N TYR A 158 12.86 2.94 -6.48
CA TYR A 158 13.13 1.92 -5.45
C TYR A 158 12.02 1.80 -4.39
N LYS A 159 11.42 2.91 -3.92
CA LYS A 159 10.56 2.93 -2.71
C LYS A 159 9.08 3.18 -2.99
N SER A 160 8.74 3.87 -4.07
CA SER A 160 7.43 4.48 -4.26
C SER A 160 6.67 3.94 -5.48
N GLN A 161 7.23 2.98 -6.23
CA GLN A 161 6.57 2.42 -7.40
C GLN A 161 5.37 1.50 -7.07
N TRP A 162 5.33 0.86 -5.90
CA TRP A 162 4.24 -0.03 -5.45
C TRP A 162 3.84 0.25 -4.00
N SER A 163 2.55 0.14 -3.66
CA SER A 163 2.08 0.10 -2.28
C SER A 163 2.44 -1.25 -1.62
N ILE A 164 2.23 -1.35 -0.31
CA ILE A 164 2.37 -2.63 0.37
C ILE A 164 1.31 -3.64 -0.08
N ASP A 165 0.12 -3.15 -0.45
CA ASP A 165 -1.01 -3.95 -0.95
C ASP A 165 -0.84 -4.37 -2.43
N GLY A 166 0.33 -4.13 -3.03
CA GLY A 166 0.60 -4.46 -4.44
C GLY A 166 -0.11 -3.55 -5.45
N LEU A 167 -0.55 -2.36 -5.04
CA LEU A 167 -1.16 -1.37 -5.94
C LEU A 167 -0.09 -0.46 -6.55
N PRO A 168 -0.24 -0.01 -7.80
CA PRO A 168 0.70 0.93 -8.41
C PRO A 168 0.76 2.21 -7.57
N GLY A 169 1.98 2.68 -7.30
CA GLY A 169 2.27 3.88 -6.54
C GLY A 169 2.49 5.10 -7.45
N MET A 170 3.63 5.77 -7.29
CA MET A 170 3.98 6.97 -8.04
C MET A 170 4.33 6.63 -9.49
N GLN A 171 3.61 7.22 -10.46
CA GLN A 171 3.85 6.99 -11.90
C GLN A 171 5.30 7.32 -12.30
N ARG A 172 5.84 8.46 -11.84
CA ARG A 172 7.25 8.83 -12.07
C ARG A 172 8.24 7.78 -11.55
N GLY A 173 7.91 7.12 -10.43
CA GLY A 173 8.72 6.01 -9.91
C GLY A 173 8.63 4.75 -10.78
N LEU A 174 7.45 4.43 -11.31
CA LEU A 174 7.26 3.33 -12.27
C LEU A 174 8.03 3.59 -13.58
N ASP A 175 8.00 4.82 -14.07
CA ASP A 175 8.70 5.22 -15.29
C ASP A 175 10.23 5.20 -15.09
N ALA A 176 10.71 5.75 -13.97
CA ALA A 176 12.12 5.70 -13.59
C ALA A 176 12.60 4.26 -13.36
N SER A 177 11.78 3.41 -12.75
CA SER A 177 12.05 1.97 -12.59
C SER A 177 12.25 1.30 -13.95
N ALA A 178 11.37 1.55 -14.92
CA ALA A 178 11.50 1.03 -16.28
C ALA A 178 12.73 1.60 -17.02
N LYS A 179 13.00 2.89 -16.85
CA LYS A 179 14.12 3.59 -17.51
C LYS A 179 15.49 3.14 -16.99
N TYR A 180 15.62 3.00 -15.67
CA TYR A 180 16.89 2.76 -14.99
C TYR A 180 17.07 1.31 -14.52
N GLY A 181 16.06 0.44 -14.69
CA GLY A 181 16.12 -0.97 -14.31
C GLY A 181 16.15 -1.19 -12.79
N VAL A 182 15.46 -0.34 -12.03
CA VAL A 182 15.47 -0.35 -10.55
C VAL A 182 14.38 -1.26 -10.00
N GLU A 183 14.77 -2.33 -9.32
CA GLU A 183 13.81 -3.21 -8.63
C GLU A 183 13.16 -2.52 -7.43
N PRO A 184 11.88 -2.75 -7.17
CA PRO A 184 11.23 -2.22 -5.97
C PRO A 184 11.80 -2.87 -4.71
N LEU A 185 11.86 -2.08 -3.64
CA LEU A 185 12.10 -2.59 -2.30
C LEU A 185 11.00 -3.58 -1.90
N VAL A 186 11.40 -4.76 -1.42
CA VAL A 186 10.55 -5.65 -0.62
C VAL A 186 10.12 -4.96 0.67
N LYS A 187 8.84 -4.58 0.75
CA LYS A 187 8.30 -3.77 1.86
C LYS A 187 7.94 -4.59 3.10
N MET A 188 7.76 -5.90 3.01
CA MET A 188 7.42 -6.74 4.14
C MET A 188 8.23 -8.04 4.05
N THR A 189 8.70 -8.54 5.19
CA THR A 189 9.47 -9.78 5.29
C THR A 189 8.77 -10.76 6.21
N GLY A 190 8.67 -12.03 5.80
CA GLY A 190 8.14 -13.14 6.60
C GLY A 190 6.93 -13.83 5.95
N PRO A 191 6.35 -14.87 6.60
CA PRO A 191 5.33 -15.75 6.02
C PRO A 191 4.05 -15.03 5.57
N TYR A 192 3.74 -13.86 6.11
CA TYR A 192 2.54 -13.10 5.75
C TYR A 192 2.82 -11.97 4.75
N ALA A 193 4.06 -11.84 4.27
CA ALA A 193 4.40 -10.85 3.26
C ALA A 193 3.58 -11.07 1.98
N PRO A 194 2.93 -10.03 1.44
CA PRO A 194 2.29 -10.13 0.13
C PRO A 194 3.32 -10.51 -0.93
N ALA A 195 2.86 -11.10 -2.05
CA ALA A 195 3.74 -11.45 -3.16
C ALA A 195 4.66 -10.27 -3.50
N ALA A 196 5.96 -10.56 -3.67
CA ALA A 196 7.00 -9.55 -3.76
C ALA A 196 6.66 -8.44 -4.79
N PRO A 197 6.98 -7.17 -4.49
CA PRO A 197 6.69 -6.07 -5.40
C PRO A 197 7.42 -6.26 -6.74
N PHE A 198 6.76 -5.88 -7.83
CA PHE A 198 7.14 -6.28 -9.20
C PHE A 198 8.06 -5.24 -9.85
N GLY A 199 9.30 -5.61 -10.14
CA GLY A 199 10.24 -4.78 -10.91
C GLY A 199 10.55 -5.32 -12.30
N PRO A 200 11.32 -4.56 -13.10
CA PRO A 200 11.63 -4.86 -14.51
C PRO A 200 12.26 -6.25 -14.75
N LYS A 201 12.94 -6.81 -13.74
CA LYS A 201 13.66 -8.10 -13.79
C LYS A 201 12.92 -9.21 -13.04
N SER A 202 11.79 -8.93 -12.38
CA SER A 202 11.00 -9.93 -11.65
C SER A 202 10.18 -10.82 -12.62
N PHE A 203 10.80 -11.91 -13.07
CA PHE A 203 10.31 -12.73 -14.18
C PHE A 203 9.26 -13.77 -13.74
N LYS A 204 7.99 -13.38 -13.68
CA LYS A 204 6.86 -14.32 -13.82
C LYS A 204 5.83 -13.73 -14.79
N LEU A 205 5.45 -14.50 -15.81
CA LEU A 205 4.59 -14.05 -16.91
C LEU A 205 3.26 -13.44 -16.44
N GLY A 206 2.62 -14.03 -15.43
CA GLY A 206 1.39 -13.48 -14.84
C GLY A 206 1.58 -12.12 -14.15
N HIS A 207 2.79 -11.84 -13.65
CA HIS A 207 3.12 -10.58 -12.99
C HIS A 207 3.48 -9.48 -13.99
N TYR A 208 4.15 -9.82 -15.10
CA TYR A 208 4.34 -8.90 -16.23
C TYR A 208 3.00 -8.43 -16.80
N LEU A 209 2.04 -9.35 -16.98
CA LEU A 209 0.68 -9.02 -17.40
C LEU A 209 0.00 -8.04 -16.43
N ASN A 210 0.08 -8.28 -15.12
CA ASN A 210 -0.48 -7.36 -14.13
C ASN A 210 0.18 -5.98 -14.15
N TYR A 211 1.50 -5.89 -14.31
CA TYR A 211 2.22 -4.63 -14.49
C TYR A 211 1.72 -3.89 -15.75
N GLN A 212 1.60 -4.57 -16.89
CA GLN A 212 1.10 -3.95 -18.13
C GLN A 212 -0.36 -3.51 -18.00
N ILE A 213 -1.21 -4.28 -17.32
CA ILE A 213 -2.61 -3.90 -17.06
C ILE A 213 -2.69 -2.69 -16.13
N ALA A 214 -1.91 -2.67 -15.05
CA ALA A 214 -1.86 -1.53 -14.12
C ALA A 214 -1.36 -0.27 -14.82
N LYS A 215 -0.28 -0.38 -15.59
CA LYS A 215 0.26 0.69 -16.44
C LYS A 215 -0.80 1.17 -17.43
N ALA A 216 -1.48 0.28 -18.15
CA ALA A 216 -2.53 0.66 -19.09
C ALA A 216 -3.72 1.39 -18.41
N LYS A 217 -4.04 1.04 -17.15
CA LYS A 217 -5.10 1.72 -16.37
C LYS A 217 -4.69 3.09 -15.83
N THR A 218 -3.41 3.30 -15.52
CA THR A 218 -2.90 4.57 -14.99
C THR A 218 -2.36 5.51 -16.07
N THR A 219 -2.00 4.97 -17.24
CA THR A 219 -1.56 5.79 -18.38
C THR A 219 -2.76 6.55 -18.90
N GLN A 220 -2.79 7.86 -18.63
CA GLN A 220 -3.63 8.76 -19.41
C GLN A 220 -3.06 8.79 -20.82
N VAL A 221 -3.65 7.98 -21.71
CA VAL A 221 -3.29 8.04 -23.12
C VAL A 221 -3.76 9.39 -23.66
N PRO A 222 -2.87 10.24 -24.20
CA PRO A 222 -3.27 11.50 -24.80
C PRO A 222 -4.32 11.23 -25.89
N LEU A 223 -5.39 12.03 -25.91
CA LEU A 223 -6.43 11.92 -26.93
C LEU A 223 -5.84 11.94 -28.35
N LEU A 224 -4.77 12.71 -28.55
CA LEU A 224 -4.04 12.81 -29.80
C LEU A 224 -3.46 11.47 -30.27
N ASP A 225 -2.88 10.67 -29.37
CA ASP A 225 -2.28 9.38 -29.71
C ASP A 225 -3.35 8.37 -30.12
N VAL A 226 -4.52 8.41 -29.46
CA VAL A 226 -5.69 7.60 -29.83
C VAL A 226 -6.19 7.99 -31.21
N LEU A 227 -6.29 9.29 -31.49
CA LEU A 227 -6.73 9.81 -32.80
C LEU A 227 -5.75 9.44 -33.92
N ILE A 228 -4.44 9.50 -33.67
CA ILE A 228 -3.41 9.08 -34.63
C ILE A 228 -3.55 7.59 -34.95
N LEU A 229 -3.72 6.74 -33.93
CA LEU A 229 -3.92 5.30 -34.12
C LEU A 229 -5.16 4.99 -34.96
N LEU A 230 -6.29 5.65 -34.68
CA LEU A 230 -7.52 5.51 -35.46
C LEU A 230 -7.33 5.96 -36.91
N PHE A 231 -6.61 7.06 -37.12
CA PHE A 231 -6.33 7.58 -38.46
C PHE A 231 -5.44 6.65 -39.28
N VAL A 232 -4.38 6.08 -38.67
CA VAL A 232 -3.51 5.09 -39.34
C VAL A 232 -4.30 3.82 -39.69
N ALA A 233 -5.14 3.33 -38.78
CA ALA A 233 -5.99 2.16 -39.05
C ALA A 233 -6.98 2.42 -40.20
N LEU A 234 -7.56 3.63 -40.28
CA LEU A 234 -8.43 4.04 -41.37
C LEU A 234 -7.70 4.05 -42.72
N ILE A 235 -6.51 4.65 -42.79
CA ILE A 235 -5.70 4.68 -44.03
C ILE A 235 -5.31 3.26 -44.46
N ALA A 236 -4.87 2.42 -43.52
CA ALA A 236 -4.54 1.04 -43.81
C ALA A 236 -5.77 0.27 -44.34
N GLY A 237 -6.94 0.48 -43.74
CA GLY A 237 -8.21 -0.08 -44.21
C GLY A 237 -8.56 0.36 -45.63
N PHE A 238 -8.40 1.65 -45.94
CA PHE A 238 -8.60 2.18 -47.30
C PHE A 238 -7.61 1.56 -48.29
N ALA A 239 -6.33 1.52 -47.96
CA ALA A 239 -5.32 0.93 -48.84
C ALA A 239 -5.60 -0.55 -49.12
N ILE A 240 -5.99 -1.33 -48.12
CA ILE A 240 -6.39 -2.73 -48.31
C ILE A 240 -7.62 -2.81 -49.21
N ALA A 241 -8.67 -2.02 -48.95
CA ALA A 241 -9.89 -2.05 -49.74
C ALA A 241 -9.66 -1.67 -51.21
N THR A 242 -8.78 -0.70 -51.48
CA THR A 242 -8.49 -0.23 -52.83
C THR A 242 -7.56 -1.17 -53.59
N TYR A 243 -6.47 -1.64 -52.97
CA TYR A 243 -5.39 -2.34 -53.68
C TYR A 243 -5.40 -3.86 -53.53
N ALA A 244 -6.08 -4.42 -52.51
CA ALA A 244 -6.14 -5.88 -52.37
C ALA A 244 -6.83 -6.60 -53.54
N PRO A 245 -7.90 -6.07 -54.17
CA PRO A 245 -8.52 -6.70 -55.34
C PRO A 245 -7.53 -6.85 -56.51
N ASP A 246 -6.79 -5.79 -56.85
CA ASP A 246 -5.81 -5.79 -57.94
C ASP A 246 -4.63 -6.73 -57.64
N LEU A 247 -4.16 -6.74 -56.39
CA LEU A 247 -3.12 -7.65 -55.95
C LEU A 247 -3.57 -9.11 -56.07
N MET A 248 -4.79 -9.42 -55.63
CA MET A 248 -5.39 -10.76 -55.73
C MET A 248 -5.60 -11.19 -57.18
N GLN A 249 -5.99 -10.26 -58.06
CA GLN A 249 -6.15 -10.53 -59.49
C GLN A 249 -4.81 -10.83 -60.16
N THR A 250 -3.77 -10.07 -59.82
CA THR A 250 -2.40 -10.27 -60.31
C THR A 250 -1.82 -11.61 -59.83
N CYS A 251 -2.02 -11.96 -58.55
CA CYS A 251 -1.63 -13.25 -58.00
C CYS A 251 -2.37 -14.40 -58.69
N ARG A 252 -3.69 -14.30 -58.91
CA ARG A 252 -4.47 -15.30 -59.65
C ARG A 252 -3.98 -15.47 -61.08
N ALA A 253 -3.69 -14.38 -61.78
CA ALA A 253 -3.17 -14.42 -63.15
C ALA A 253 -1.79 -15.11 -63.22
N ASN A 254 -0.89 -14.82 -62.27
CA ASN A 254 0.42 -15.45 -62.21
C ASN A 254 0.33 -16.95 -61.88
N ILE A 255 -0.56 -17.33 -60.97
CA ILE A 255 -0.81 -18.75 -60.63
C ILE A 255 -1.40 -19.51 -61.83
N ALA A 256 -2.37 -18.92 -62.53
CA ALA A 256 -2.94 -19.53 -63.75
C ALA A 256 -1.85 -19.75 -64.82
N ARG A 257 -0.96 -18.78 -65.01
CA ARG A 257 0.16 -18.86 -65.96
C ARG A 257 1.19 -19.96 -65.59
N LEU A 258 1.40 -20.19 -64.30
CA LEU A 258 2.28 -21.24 -63.78
C LEU A 258 1.69 -22.65 -63.91
N LEU A 259 0.36 -22.78 -63.86
CA LEU A 259 -0.34 -24.07 -63.88
C LEU A 259 -0.62 -24.61 -65.30
N LYS A 260 -0.28 -23.88 -66.38
CA LYS A 260 -0.54 -24.26 -67.78
C LYS A 260 -1.97 -24.79 -68.00
N VAL A 261 -2.96 -24.00 -67.60
CA VAL A 261 -4.32 -24.01 -68.17
C VAL A 261 -4.51 -22.71 -68.93
#